data_AF-A0A1N7LQ03-F1
#
_entry.id   AF-A0A1N7LQ03-F1
#
_cell.length_a   1.000
_cell.length_b   1.000
_cell.length_c   1.000
_cell.angle_alpha   90.00
_cell.angle_beta   90.00
_cell.angle_gamma   90.00
#
_symmetry.space_group_name_H-M   'P 1'
#
loop_
_entity.id
_entity.type
_entity.pdbx_description
1 polymer ?
#
loop_
_entity_poly.entity_id
_entity_poly.type
_entity_poly.pdbx_seq_one_letter_code
_entity_poly.pdbx_strand_id
1 'polypeptide(L)'
;MRMLLFSALVLAMPAVAQPADPRIESLIAQERALDRRCLGPEGADPRSPVCDWRQEVADRLDALGWCYGRRPEMGNRSHWHPCPPGVQAARRDHLRSLLSHPPGTPWPTYRPER
;
A
#
# COMPACT_ATOMS: atom_id res chain seq x y z
N MET A 1 -3.13 -30.66 54.04
CA MET A 1 -3.80 -29.70 53.13
C MET A 1 -2.94 -28.48 52.94
N ARG A 2 -2.36 -28.29 51.74
CA ARG A 2 -1.96 -26.99 51.17
C ARG A 2 -1.45 -27.20 49.74
N MET A 3 -2.40 -27.43 48.82
CA MET A 3 -2.15 -27.31 47.39
C MET A 3 -2.04 -25.82 47.09
N LEU A 4 -0.84 -25.37 46.73
CA LEU A 4 -0.58 -24.01 46.26
C LEU A 4 -1.12 -23.91 44.82
N LEU A 5 -2.23 -23.18 44.66
CA LEU A 5 -2.80 -22.83 43.37
C LEU A 5 -1.88 -21.82 42.67
N PHE A 6 -1.16 -22.27 41.64
CA PHE A 6 -0.47 -21.38 40.71
C PHE A 6 -1.50 -20.72 39.80
N SER A 7 -1.97 -19.53 40.18
CA SER A 7 -2.78 -18.67 39.31
C SER A 7 -1.92 -18.21 38.12
N ALA A 8 -2.15 -18.78 36.95
CA ALA A 8 -1.57 -18.33 35.69
C ALA A 8 -2.24 -17.01 35.27
N LEU A 9 -1.68 -15.89 35.71
CA LEU A 9 -2.04 -14.56 35.22
C LEU A 9 -1.44 -14.37 33.83
N VAL A 10 -2.19 -14.75 32.79
CA VAL A 10 -1.84 -14.45 31.39
C VAL A 10 -2.00 -12.94 31.20
N LEU A 11 -0.89 -12.21 31.30
CA LEU A 11 -0.81 -10.80 30.93
C LEU A 11 -1.11 -10.67 29.43
N ALA A 12 -2.32 -10.19 29.11
CA ALA A 12 -2.65 -9.72 27.77
C ALA A 12 -1.74 -8.52 27.46
N MET A 13 -0.67 -8.73 26.71
CA MET A 13 0.14 -7.64 26.18
C MET A 13 -0.73 -6.81 25.22
N PRO A 14 -0.90 -5.50 25.46
CA PRO A 14 -1.59 -4.66 24.51
C PRO A 14 -0.73 -4.61 23.24
N ALA A 15 -1.34 -4.87 22.08
CA ALA A 15 -0.69 -4.64 20.81
C ALA A 15 -0.37 -3.14 20.71
N VAL A 16 0.90 -2.79 20.92
CA VAL A 16 1.37 -1.43 20.70
C VAL A 16 1.21 -1.14 19.21
N ALA A 17 0.24 -0.29 18.87
CA ALA A 17 0.12 0.27 17.54
C ALA A 17 1.42 1.05 17.25
N GLN A 18 2.17 0.61 16.25
CA GLN A 18 3.37 1.32 15.83
C GLN A 18 2.96 2.71 15.31
N PRO A 19 3.69 3.78 15.68
CA PRO A 19 3.42 5.11 15.14
C PRO A 19 3.56 5.09 13.62
N ALA A 20 2.58 5.66 12.92
CA ALA A 20 2.62 5.80 11.47
C ALA A 20 3.86 6.62 11.05
N ASP A 21 4.58 6.14 10.03
CA ASP A 21 5.77 6.83 9.53
C ASP A 21 5.38 8.22 9.01
N PRO A 22 5.92 9.32 9.56
CA PRO A 22 5.54 10.68 9.18
C PRO A 22 5.81 10.99 7.70
N ARG A 23 6.74 10.28 7.05
CA ARG A 23 7.01 10.42 5.61
C ARG A 23 5.86 9.88 4.79
N ILE A 24 5.29 8.75 5.21
CA ILE A 24 4.12 8.16 4.54
C ILE A 24 2.91 9.08 4.71
N GLU A 25 2.66 9.58 5.91
CA GLU A 25 1.54 10.50 6.14
C GLU A 25 1.66 11.77 5.29
N SER A 26 2.87 12.29 5.12
CA SER A 26 3.15 13.42 4.23
C SER A 26 2.84 13.09 2.76
N LEU A 27 3.26 11.91 2.28
CA LEU A 27 2.96 11.45 0.91
C LEU A 27 1.45 11.25 0.70
N ILE A 28 0.75 10.63 1.65
CA ILE A 28 -0.71 10.46 1.60
C ILE A 28 -1.42 11.82 1.58
N ALA A 29 -0.94 12.80 2.36
CA ALA A 29 -1.51 14.15 2.36
C ALA A 29 -1.27 14.87 1.03
N GLN A 30 -0.07 14.73 0.46
CA GLN A 30 0.29 15.29 -0.84
C GLN A 30 -0.54 14.67 -1.96
N GLU A 31 -0.67 13.33 -1.98
CA GLU A 31 -1.49 12.61 -2.95
C GLU A 31 -2.95 13.08 -2.88
N ARG A 32 -3.53 13.17 -1.68
CA ARG A 32 -4.91 13.69 -1.49
C ARG A 32 -5.09 15.13 -1.98
N ALA A 33 -4.07 15.97 -1.85
CA ALA A 33 -4.13 17.34 -2.35
C ALA A 33 -4.09 17.39 -3.88
N LEU A 34 -3.22 16.58 -4.50
CA LEU A 34 -3.09 16.47 -5.95
C LEU A 34 -4.31 15.80 -6.58
N ASP A 35 -4.89 14.78 -5.93
CA ASP A 35 -6.09 14.09 -6.41
C ASP A 35 -7.28 15.04 -6.52
N ARG A 36 -7.52 15.86 -5.50
CA ARG A 36 -8.56 16.90 -5.58
C ARG A 36 -8.35 17.89 -6.72
N ARG A 37 -7.11 18.25 -7.03
CA ARG A 37 -6.77 19.17 -8.13
C ARG A 37 -6.91 18.50 -9.49
N CYS A 38 -6.44 17.25 -9.61
CA CYS A 38 -6.56 16.42 -10.81
C CYS A 38 -8.02 16.12 -11.17
N LEU A 39 -8.88 15.88 -10.17
CA LEU A 39 -10.32 15.70 -10.40
C LEU A 39 -11.06 17.03 -10.64
N GLY A 40 -10.40 18.16 -10.48
CA GLY A 40 -10.95 19.51 -10.64
C GLY A 40 -10.63 20.14 -12.00
N PRO A 41 -10.95 21.45 -12.17
CA PRO A 41 -10.71 22.18 -13.42
C PRO A 41 -9.24 22.17 -13.86
N GLU A 42 -8.30 22.11 -12.92
CA GLU A 42 -6.88 22.07 -13.23
C GLU A 42 -6.47 20.78 -13.95
N GLY A 43 -7.03 19.62 -13.58
CA GLY A 43 -6.80 18.38 -14.31
C GLY A 43 -7.60 18.24 -15.61
N ALA A 44 -8.56 19.15 -15.86
CA ALA A 44 -9.25 19.23 -17.13
C ALA A 44 -8.45 20.02 -18.19
N ASP A 45 -7.46 20.83 -17.80
CA ASP A 45 -6.53 21.44 -18.76
C ASP A 45 -5.50 20.39 -19.20
N PRO A 46 -5.45 20.00 -20.50
CA PRO A 46 -4.52 19.00 -21.00
C PRO A 46 -3.04 19.42 -20.90
N ARG A 47 -2.75 20.68 -20.61
CA ARG A 47 -1.37 21.19 -20.40
C ARG A 47 -0.96 21.13 -18.93
N SER A 48 -1.89 20.83 -18.02
CA SER A 48 -1.62 20.74 -16.60
C SER A 48 -1.02 19.37 -16.25
N PRO A 49 0.16 19.32 -15.61
CA PRO A 49 0.79 18.07 -15.18
C PRO A 49 0.23 17.53 -13.85
N VAL A 50 -0.84 18.12 -13.31
CA VAL A 50 -1.27 17.83 -11.93
C VAL A 50 -1.66 16.36 -11.70
N CYS A 51 -2.21 15.70 -12.72
CA CYS A 51 -2.57 14.29 -12.67
C CYS A 51 -1.33 13.39 -12.75
N ASP A 52 -0.30 13.79 -13.49
CA ASP A 52 0.98 13.08 -13.55
C ASP A 52 1.69 13.17 -12.20
N TRP A 53 1.70 14.36 -11.59
CA TRP A 53 2.25 14.54 -10.24
C TRP A 53 1.51 13.70 -9.20
N ARG A 54 0.17 13.61 -9.29
CA ARG A 54 -0.61 12.70 -8.43
C ARG A 54 -0.12 11.25 -8.62
N GLN A 55 0.03 10.82 -9.86
CA GLN A 55 0.48 9.47 -10.19
C GLN A 55 1.89 9.19 -9.64
N GLU A 56 2.84 10.12 -9.78
CA GLU A 56 4.18 9.96 -9.22
C GLU A 56 4.17 9.75 -7.70
N VAL A 57 3.31 10.47 -6.98
CA VAL A 57 3.17 10.31 -5.52
C VAL A 57 2.50 8.98 -5.19
N ALA A 58 1.48 8.57 -5.95
CA ALA A 58 0.85 7.27 -5.82
C ALA A 58 1.85 6.12 -6.03
N ASP A 59 2.72 6.23 -7.05
CA ASP A 59 3.76 5.24 -7.34
C ASP A 59 4.81 5.15 -6.22
N ARG A 60 5.13 6.27 -5.57
CA ARG A 60 6.02 6.28 -4.40
C ARG A 60 5.38 5.58 -3.20
N LEU A 61 4.11 5.84 -2.92
CA LEU A 61 3.37 5.13 -1.86
C LEU A 61 3.34 3.62 -2.14
N ASP A 62 3.07 3.27 -3.38
CA ASP A 62 3.03 1.90 -3.87
C ASP A 62 4.40 1.19 -3.74
N ALA A 63 5.49 1.86 -4.08
CA ALA A 63 6.86 1.36 -3.88
C ALA A 63 7.20 1.15 -2.39
N LEU A 64 6.57 1.93 -1.50
CA LEU A 64 6.71 1.81 -0.04
C LEU A 64 5.74 0.78 0.58
N GLY A 65 5.02 0.02 -0.24
CA GLY A 65 4.12 -1.05 0.22
C GLY A 65 2.75 -0.54 0.70
N TRP A 66 2.32 0.62 0.22
CA TRP A 66 0.98 1.16 0.46
C TRP A 66 0.09 0.98 -0.76
N CYS A 67 -1.11 0.45 -0.53
CA CYS A 67 -2.09 0.16 -1.57
C CYS A 67 -3.26 1.14 -1.44
N TYR A 68 -3.75 1.64 -2.57
CA TYR A 68 -4.98 2.40 -2.63
C TYR A 68 -6.16 1.48 -2.90
N GLY A 69 -7.19 1.54 -2.05
CA GLY A 69 -8.37 0.72 -2.27
C GLY A 69 -9.33 0.68 -1.11
N ARG A 70 -10.32 -0.20 -1.23
CA ARG A 70 -11.29 -0.46 -0.17
C ARG A 70 -10.70 -1.47 0.79
N ARG A 71 -10.73 -1.14 2.08
CA ARG A 71 -10.68 -2.14 3.15
C ARG A 71 -12.09 -2.37 3.69
N PRO A 72 -12.54 -3.62 3.80
CA PRO A 72 -13.89 -3.93 4.28
C PRO A 72 -14.20 -3.26 5.62
N GLU A 73 -13.19 -3.20 6.50
CA GLU A 73 -13.25 -2.59 7.84
C GLU A 73 -13.26 -1.05 7.85
N MET A 74 -13.05 -0.37 6.72
CA MET A 74 -12.96 1.10 6.64
C MET A 74 -14.08 1.77 5.83
N GLY A 75 -15.17 1.03 5.61
CA GLY A 75 -16.38 1.53 4.95
C GLY A 75 -16.23 1.73 3.44
N ASN A 76 -17.12 2.53 2.85
CA ASN A 76 -17.25 2.65 1.39
C ASN A 76 -16.28 3.65 0.74
N ARG A 77 -15.21 4.06 1.43
CA ARG A 77 -14.23 5.02 0.91
C ARG A 77 -12.90 4.32 0.63
N SER A 78 -12.38 4.50 -0.58
CA SER A 78 -11.01 4.14 -0.90
C SER A 78 -10.05 5.03 -0.12
N HIS A 79 -8.98 4.44 0.40
CA HIS A 79 -7.93 5.15 1.12
C HIS A 79 -6.60 4.42 0.93
N TRP A 80 -5.51 5.13 1.17
CA TRP A 80 -4.20 4.52 1.28
C TRP A 80 -4.09 3.72 2.57
N HIS A 81 -3.66 2.48 2.46
CA HIS A 81 -3.42 1.60 3.59
C HIS A 81 -2.21 0.69 3.31
N PRO A 82 -1.61 0.07 4.33
CA PRO A 82 -0.59 -0.95 4.08
C PRO A 82 -1.16 -2.04 3.17
N CYS A 83 -0.35 -2.47 2.19
CA CYS A 83 -0.77 -3.53 1.27
C CYS A 83 -1.02 -4.85 2.04
N PRO A 84 -1.99 -5.67 1.63
CA PRO A 84 -2.18 -6.99 2.21
C PRO A 84 -0.92 -7.86 2.02
N PRO A 85 -0.62 -8.81 2.95
CA PRO A 85 0.55 -9.67 2.83
C PRO A 85 0.67 -10.40 1.49
N GLY A 86 -0.45 -10.87 0.92
CA GLY A 86 -0.47 -11.56 -0.38
C GLY A 86 -0.07 -10.63 -1.55
N VAL A 87 -0.48 -9.37 -1.51
CA VAL A 87 -0.11 -8.37 -2.52
C VAL A 87 1.36 -7.98 -2.37
N GLN A 88 1.84 -7.81 -1.15
CA GLN A 88 3.26 -7.54 -0.89
C GLN A 88 4.17 -8.70 -1.34
N ALA A 89 3.75 -9.95 -1.14
CA ALA A 89 4.48 -11.12 -1.61
C ALA A 89 4.58 -11.16 -3.14
N ALA A 90 3.43 -11.06 -3.84
CA ALA A 90 3.40 -11.04 -5.30
C ALA A 90 4.26 -9.91 -5.90
N ARG A 91 4.24 -8.72 -5.26
CA ARG A 91 5.08 -7.59 -5.66
C ARG A 91 6.57 -7.89 -5.53
N ARG A 92 7.02 -8.46 -4.40
CA ARG A 92 8.43 -8.86 -4.22
C ARG A 92 8.85 -9.91 -5.25
N ASP A 93 7.97 -10.86 -5.57
CA ASP A 93 8.26 -11.89 -6.56
C ASP A 93 8.37 -11.29 -7.97
N HIS A 94 7.49 -10.35 -8.32
CA HIS A 94 7.59 -9.61 -9.57
C HIS A 94 8.90 -8.82 -9.65
N LEU A 95 9.25 -8.04 -8.61
CA LEU A 95 10.52 -7.30 -8.55
C LEU A 95 11.73 -8.23 -8.69
N ARG A 96 11.71 -9.39 -8.02
CA ARG A 96 12.76 -10.40 -8.18
C ARG A 96 12.85 -10.91 -9.61
N SER A 97 11.71 -11.15 -10.26
CA SER A 97 11.64 -11.54 -11.67
C SER A 97 12.28 -10.47 -12.55
N LEU A 98 11.92 -9.18 -12.38
CA LEU A 98 12.51 -8.07 -13.14
C LEU A 98 14.04 -8.01 -13.01
N LEU A 99 14.56 -8.18 -11.79
CA LEU A 99 16.00 -8.16 -11.54
C LEU A 99 16.73 -9.39 -12.07
N SER A 100 16.02 -10.51 -12.22
CA SER A 100 16.58 -11.78 -12.70
C SER A 100 16.41 -11.96 -14.21
N HIS A 101 15.60 -11.12 -14.86
CA HIS A 101 15.29 -11.23 -16.28
C HIS A 101 16.44 -10.64 -17.11
N PRO A 102 17.16 -11.45 -17.90
CA PRO A 102 18.26 -10.94 -18.70
C PRO A 102 17.74 -9.96 -19.77
N PRO A 103 18.52 -8.92 -20.12
CA PRO A 103 18.14 -8.02 -21.19
C PRO A 103 18.01 -8.80 -22.51
N GLY A 104 16.88 -8.64 -23.20
CA GLY A 104 16.63 -9.27 -24.51
C GLY A 104 15.80 -10.57 -24.48
N THR A 105 15.44 -11.10 -23.31
CA THR A 105 14.48 -12.22 -23.25
C THR A 105 13.03 -11.73 -23.39
N PRO A 106 12.20 -12.37 -24.23
CA PRO A 106 10.77 -12.06 -24.29
C PRO A 106 10.10 -12.31 -22.94
N TRP A 107 9.15 -11.44 -22.55
CA TRP A 107 8.32 -11.69 -21.37
C TRP A 107 7.46 -12.96 -21.58
N PRO A 108 7.28 -13.80 -20.55
CA PRO A 108 6.30 -14.87 -20.64
C PRO A 108 4.92 -14.25 -20.84
N THR A 109 4.34 -14.43 -22.02
CA THR A 109 2.98 -13.97 -22.32
C THR A 109 2.03 -14.69 -21.38
N TYR A 110 1.35 -13.94 -20.49
CA TYR A 110 0.31 -14.48 -19.63
C TYR A 110 -0.74 -15.17 -20.48
N ARG A 111 -0.86 -16.49 -20.34
CA ARG A 111 -1.93 -17.29 -20.94
C ARG A 111 -2.90 -17.63 -19.82
N PRO A 112 -4.07 -16.97 -19.72
CA PRO A 112 -5.08 -17.41 -18.78
C PRO A 112 -5.52 -18.83 -19.19
N GLU A 113 -5.42 -19.78 -18.26
CA GLU A 113 -6.00 -21.11 -18.44
C GLU A 113 -7.53 -20.94 -18.59
N ARG A 114 -8.10 -21.62 -19.59
CA ARG A 114 -9.52 -21.54 -19.94
C ARG A 114 -10.38 -22.40 -19.02
#